data_AF-A0A640T2S4-F1
#
_entry.id   AF-A0A640T2S4-F1
#
_cell.length_a   1.000
_cell.length_b   1.000
_cell.length_c   1.000
_cell.angle_alpha   90.00
_cell.angle_beta   90.00
_cell.angle_gamma   90.00
#
_symmetry.space_group_name_H-M   'P 1'
#
loop_
_entity.id
_entity.type
_entity.pdbx_description
1 polymer ?
#
loop_
_entity_poly.entity_id
_entity_poly.type
_entity_poly.pdbx_seq_one_letter_code
_entity_poly.pdbx_strand_id
1 'polypeptide(L)'
;MYEMTDPVAVRNAAIAAEKRRLAEQRQRREAAPSHRTSGFVLRKWRWLGVNGGDAVRAVLEVLDELQKASVGPDADGGGQHTEQLRKAIEGSPEADALLPAVGALLKESTPTEVLRHLRTLHAAGVEWLNPEGTGRQAVICSTAPSLLLARSSRSLTGEPAYSLFTSVAMGGAVPVPTKMLPEVLPWAPLPVIDDLIEHGGILPEDSPWAYRTDSEAIYLRARLVPGKVTPDEARALRWTPFLRRADFLSGRELAADGSATDGPPDVYDMLLDVSVGDAARLQELDAALPDEQRVQLRNLKAGSYEGNWPRTFLADRGLWALMSTLWDPQSTVDPRLSDFHAWTAIRRAYDLVIEGRVEEAGQQATAFDRLPKPGKTLPSSMPGMLPEALNLAAYAALAREDPQDAERLMERAAALTDEAAGNLRLIRMWRATPKNTRDPLTNPYLELGLPHGSADWETRYRELVRESRFDTVKYARLNLIRGRLDEARRHEARDGVFFRLPLDHSVYEAPDDVPRSLVPPLEPLPRRTPATSGAEMEAVRARAAVEILQDFRTTPPRLDRHRSTQ
;
A
#
# COMPACT_ATOMS: atom_id res chain seq x y z
N MET A 1 11.09 21.32 9.11
CA MET A 1 12.21 21.76 9.99
C MET A 1 12.29 20.71 11.09
N TYR A 2 13.11 19.69 10.92
CA TYR A 2 13.22 18.57 11.86
C TYR A 2 14.04 19.01 13.07
N GLU A 3 13.44 19.07 14.26
CA GLU A 3 14.21 19.08 15.51
C GLU A 3 14.82 17.69 15.70
N MET A 4 16.03 17.48 15.18
CA MET A 4 16.90 16.39 15.62
C MET A 4 17.30 16.68 17.07
N THR A 5 16.53 16.19 18.03
CA THR A 5 16.97 16.10 19.42
C THR A 5 18.20 15.21 19.47
N ASP A 6 19.36 15.82 19.73
CA ASP A 6 20.64 15.13 19.87
C ASP A 6 20.53 14.02 20.94
N PRO A 7 20.68 12.74 20.56
CA PRO A 7 20.54 11.61 21.49
C PRO A 7 21.57 11.67 22.63
N VAL A 8 22.71 12.36 22.43
CA VAL A 8 23.70 12.59 23.48
C VAL A 8 23.22 13.65 24.47
N ALA A 9 22.52 14.69 24.01
CA ALA A 9 21.93 15.72 24.86
C ALA A 9 20.80 15.15 25.74
N VAL A 10 19.92 14.31 25.17
CA VAL A 10 18.86 13.60 25.92
C VAL A 10 19.47 12.68 26.99
N ARG A 11 20.54 11.96 26.64
CA ARG A 11 21.27 11.08 27.57
C ARG A 11 21.92 11.87 28.73
N ASN A 12 22.56 12.99 28.43
CA ASN A 12 23.20 13.82 29.45
C ASN A 12 22.17 14.49 30.37
N ALA A 13 21.03 14.90 29.82
CA ALA A 13 19.90 15.43 30.59
C ALA A 13 19.32 14.37 31.54
N ALA A 14 19.15 13.13 31.09
CA ALA A 14 18.68 12.03 31.93
C ALA A 14 19.66 11.69 33.07
N ILE A 15 20.97 11.65 32.79
CA ILE A 15 22.01 11.44 33.82
C ILE A 15 22.00 12.59 34.85
N ALA A 16 21.85 13.83 34.40
CA ALA A 16 21.79 15.00 35.28
C ALA A 16 20.53 15.00 36.14
N ALA A 17 19.37 14.61 35.58
CA ALA A 17 18.12 14.48 36.30
C ALA A 17 18.20 13.38 37.39
N GLU A 18 18.81 12.23 37.08
CA GLU A 18 19.00 11.17 38.07
C GLU A 18 19.96 11.61 39.20
N LYS A 19 21.06 12.29 38.85
CA LYS A 19 21.97 12.86 39.85
C LYS A 19 21.29 13.90 40.75
N ARG A 20 20.44 14.77 40.19
CA ARG A 20 19.66 15.76 40.97
C ARG A 20 18.66 15.08 41.87
N ARG A 21 17.90 14.08 41.38
CA ARG A 21 16.97 13.30 42.21
C ARG A 21 17.69 12.64 43.38
N LEU A 22 18.83 11.98 43.13
CA LEU A 22 19.64 11.35 44.17
C LEU A 22 20.21 12.37 45.16
N ALA A 23 20.58 13.57 44.70
CA ALA A 23 21.09 14.64 45.55
C ALA A 23 19.99 15.27 46.43
N GLU A 24 18.83 15.59 45.86
CA GLU A 24 17.65 16.06 46.59
C GLU A 24 17.18 15.02 47.60
N GLN A 25 17.27 13.74 47.26
CA GLN A 25 16.93 12.65 48.15
C GLN A 25 17.95 12.47 49.28
N ARG A 26 19.25 12.68 49.03
CA ARG A 26 20.27 12.77 50.09
C ARG A 26 20.03 13.95 51.02
N GLN A 27 19.70 15.12 50.48
CA GLN A 27 19.34 16.29 51.30
C GLN A 27 18.07 16.04 52.14
N ARG A 28 17.05 15.38 51.60
CA ARG A 28 15.87 14.97 52.37
C ARG A 28 16.19 13.94 53.46
N ARG A 29 17.17 13.06 53.25
CA ARG A 29 17.70 12.12 54.26
C ARG A 29 18.45 12.86 55.38
N GLU A 30 19.26 13.85 55.02
CA GLU A 30 20.05 14.65 55.98
C GLU A 30 19.18 15.64 56.79
N ALA A 31 18.07 16.12 56.21
CA ALA A 31 17.16 17.08 56.86
C ALA A 31 16.07 16.43 57.77
N ALA A 32 15.96 15.09 57.81
CA ALA A 32 14.94 14.42 58.61
C ALA A 32 15.35 14.31 60.09
N PRO A 33 14.47 14.64 61.06
CA PRO A 33 14.80 14.54 62.49
C PRO A 33 15.06 13.09 62.90
N SER A 34 16.17 12.88 63.61
CA SER A 34 16.62 11.56 64.09
C SER A 34 15.83 11.13 65.34
N HIS A 35 14.62 10.62 65.13
CA HIS A 35 13.98 9.81 66.17
C HIS A 35 14.79 8.51 66.34
N ARG A 36 15.44 8.37 67.50
CA ARG A 36 16.19 7.16 67.90
C ARG A 36 15.24 5.96 67.93
N THR A 37 15.14 5.23 66.83
CA THR A 37 14.52 3.90 66.80
C THR A 37 15.36 2.98 67.69
N SER A 38 14.71 2.28 68.63
CA SER A 38 15.38 1.36 69.55
C SER A 38 16.23 0.34 68.78
N GLY A 39 17.51 0.15 69.17
CA GLY A 39 18.43 -0.76 68.49
C GLY A 39 17.96 -2.22 68.44
N PHE A 40 17.06 -2.62 69.35
CA PHE A 40 16.42 -3.93 69.33
C PHE A 40 15.41 -4.10 68.19
N VAL A 41 14.65 -3.04 67.88
CA VAL A 41 13.67 -3.02 66.78
C VAL A 41 14.40 -3.00 65.43
N LEU A 42 15.45 -2.18 65.30
CA LEU A 42 16.32 -2.18 64.11
C LEU A 42 16.95 -3.56 63.86
N ARG A 43 17.29 -4.28 64.92
CA ARG A 43 17.80 -5.66 64.79
C ARG A 43 16.74 -6.58 64.20
N LYS A 44 15.48 -6.53 64.64
CA LYS A 44 14.41 -7.36 64.05
C LYS A 44 14.20 -7.08 62.55
N TRP A 45 14.13 -5.82 62.17
CA TRP A 45 14.00 -5.40 60.77
C TRP A 45 15.19 -5.78 59.89
N ARG A 46 16.41 -5.78 60.45
CA ARG A 46 17.61 -6.22 59.74
C ARG A 46 17.46 -7.66 59.24
N TRP A 47 16.92 -8.57 60.06
CA TRP A 47 16.71 -9.99 59.69
C TRP A 47 15.72 -10.15 58.53
N LEU A 48 14.87 -9.15 58.30
CA LEU A 48 13.95 -9.08 57.18
C LEU A 48 14.54 -8.37 55.96
N GLY A 49 15.84 -8.07 55.94
CA GLY A 49 16.50 -7.39 54.80
C GLY A 49 16.27 -5.88 54.75
N VAL A 50 15.81 -5.27 55.84
CA VAL A 50 15.61 -3.83 55.96
C VAL A 50 16.75 -3.24 56.78
N ASN A 51 17.67 -2.53 56.12
CA ASN A 51 18.89 -2.01 56.74
C ASN A 51 18.82 -0.49 56.95
N GLY A 52 18.83 -0.06 58.22
CA GLY A 52 18.86 1.37 58.59
C GLY A 52 17.49 1.94 58.97
N GLY A 53 17.49 3.02 59.76
CA GLY A 53 16.26 3.64 60.29
C GLY A 53 15.37 4.23 59.20
N ASP A 54 15.95 4.81 58.15
CA ASP A 54 15.20 5.36 57.02
C ASP A 54 14.51 4.27 56.20
N ALA A 55 15.16 3.11 56.04
CA ALA A 55 14.56 1.97 55.35
C ALA A 55 13.38 1.39 56.15
N VAL A 56 13.50 1.35 57.49
CA VAL A 56 12.39 0.96 58.37
C VAL A 56 11.22 1.94 58.24
N ARG A 57 11.47 3.25 58.19
CA ARG A 57 10.41 4.26 58.00
C ARG A 57 9.69 4.07 56.67
N ALA A 58 10.43 3.95 55.57
CA ALA A 58 9.86 3.74 54.24
C ALA A 58 9.05 2.43 54.15
N VAL A 59 9.52 1.37 54.82
CA VAL A 59 8.76 0.12 54.93
C VAL A 59 7.48 0.33 55.73
N LEU A 60 7.54 0.99 56.89
CA LEU A 60 6.35 1.26 57.72
C LEU A 60 5.30 2.10 56.98
N GLU A 61 5.72 3.08 56.18
CA GLU A 61 4.83 3.86 55.31
C GLU A 61 4.12 2.95 54.28
N VAL A 62 4.86 2.05 53.62
CA VAL A 62 4.28 1.08 52.68
C VAL A 62 3.31 0.12 53.39
N LEU A 63 3.64 -0.36 54.59
CA LEU A 63 2.77 -1.27 55.35
C LEU A 63 1.48 -0.58 55.80
N ASP A 64 1.56 0.68 56.27
CA ASP A 64 0.39 1.47 56.68
C ASP A 64 -0.55 1.74 55.50
N GLU A 65 -0.01 2.07 54.33
CA GLU A 65 -0.80 2.25 53.11
C GLU A 65 -1.48 0.94 52.65
N LEU A 66 -0.75 -0.18 52.65
CA LEU A 66 -1.32 -1.51 52.31
C LEU A 66 -2.40 -1.94 53.31
N GLN A 67 -2.22 -1.63 54.60
CA GLN A 67 -3.22 -1.91 55.63
C GLN A 67 -4.49 -1.07 55.42
N LYS A 68 -4.35 0.22 55.08
CA LYS A 68 -5.51 1.10 54.82
C LYS A 68 -6.29 0.68 53.58
N ALA A 69 -5.59 0.25 52.53
CA ALA A 69 -6.21 -0.22 51.29
C ALA A 69 -7.02 -1.52 51.49
N SER A 70 -6.64 -2.37 52.44
CA SER A 70 -7.25 -3.69 52.69
C SER A 70 -8.42 -3.69 53.69
N VAL A 71 -8.79 -2.53 54.27
CA VAL A 71 -9.92 -2.38 55.23
C VAL A 71 -11.19 -1.81 54.55
N GLY A 72 -11.20 -1.70 53.21
CA GLY A 72 -12.33 -1.19 52.44
C GLY A 72 -13.58 -2.11 52.41
N PRO A 73 -14.75 -1.60 52.02
CA PRO A 73 -16.04 -2.30 52.09
C PRO A 73 -16.17 -3.56 51.20
N ASP A 74 -15.23 -3.78 50.26
CA ASP A 74 -15.21 -4.93 49.35
C ASP A 74 -14.13 -6.00 49.69
N ALA A 75 -13.52 -5.92 50.88
CA ALA A 75 -12.40 -6.79 51.27
C ALA A 75 -12.84 -8.15 51.87
N ASP A 76 -13.28 -9.08 51.01
CA ASP A 76 -13.52 -10.48 51.40
C ASP A 76 -12.20 -11.28 51.44
N GLY A 77 -11.54 -11.35 52.61
CA GLY A 77 -10.52 -12.39 52.90
C GLY A 77 -9.22 -11.99 53.62
N GLY A 78 -8.96 -10.70 53.87
CA GLY A 78 -7.63 -10.21 54.30
C GLY A 78 -7.26 -10.31 55.79
N GLY A 79 -8.16 -10.75 56.68
CA GLY A 79 -8.04 -10.54 58.14
C GLY A 79 -6.73 -11.04 58.78
N GLN A 80 -6.15 -12.13 58.28
CA GLN A 80 -4.90 -12.69 58.80
C GLN A 80 -3.65 -11.94 58.29
N HIS A 81 -3.67 -11.47 57.04
CA HIS A 81 -2.56 -10.70 56.47
C HIS A 81 -2.54 -9.26 57.01
N THR A 82 -3.71 -8.65 57.19
CA THR A 82 -3.84 -7.31 57.80
C THR A 82 -3.39 -7.27 59.26
N GLU A 83 -3.66 -8.34 60.01
CA GLU A 83 -3.21 -8.49 61.39
C GLU A 83 -1.68 -8.61 61.50
N GLN A 84 -1.05 -9.29 60.54
CA GLN A 84 0.42 -9.40 60.48
C GLN A 84 1.08 -8.07 60.12
N LEU A 85 0.46 -7.26 59.24
CA LEU A 85 0.90 -5.90 58.98
C LEU A 85 0.74 -5.00 60.22
N ARG A 86 -0.39 -5.09 60.93
CA ARG A 86 -0.64 -4.33 62.17
C ARG A 86 0.44 -4.60 63.22
N LYS A 87 0.75 -5.87 63.49
CA LYS A 87 1.83 -6.28 64.41
C LYS A 87 3.19 -5.76 63.99
N ALA A 88 3.47 -5.74 62.69
CA ALA A 88 4.73 -5.19 62.16
C ALA A 88 4.81 -3.67 62.34
N ILE A 89 3.70 -2.95 62.11
CA ILE A 89 3.59 -1.49 62.32
C ILE A 89 3.76 -1.14 63.81
N GLU A 90 3.20 -1.95 64.70
CA GLU A 90 3.35 -1.84 66.17
C GLU A 90 4.77 -2.21 66.67
N GLY A 91 5.69 -2.59 65.77
CA GLY A 91 7.10 -2.80 66.08
C GLY A 91 7.48 -4.25 66.40
N SER A 92 6.60 -5.22 66.14
CA SER A 92 6.87 -6.65 66.30
C SER A 92 6.70 -7.43 64.99
N PRO A 93 7.55 -7.19 63.98
CA PRO A 93 7.45 -7.92 62.71
C PRO A 93 7.80 -9.40 62.89
N GLU A 94 6.89 -10.29 62.48
CA GLU A 94 7.09 -11.75 62.45
C GLU A 94 7.82 -12.16 61.17
N ALA A 95 9.02 -12.76 61.30
CA ALA A 95 9.94 -12.96 60.18
C ALA A 95 9.37 -13.88 59.08
N ASP A 96 8.63 -14.91 59.46
CA ASP A 96 8.10 -15.92 58.54
C ASP A 96 6.72 -15.54 57.97
N ALA A 97 6.01 -14.60 58.60
CA ALA A 97 4.64 -14.23 58.22
C ALA A 97 4.54 -12.90 57.47
N LEU A 98 5.46 -11.95 57.71
CA LEU A 98 5.37 -10.61 57.14
C LEU A 98 5.58 -10.60 55.62
N LEU A 99 6.60 -11.28 55.09
CA LEU A 99 6.89 -11.24 53.65
C LEU A 99 5.76 -11.88 52.82
N PRO A 100 5.22 -13.07 53.18
CA PRO A 100 4.03 -13.59 52.51
C PRO A 100 2.83 -12.65 52.59
N ALA A 101 2.59 -12.00 53.73
CA ALA A 101 1.48 -11.06 53.91
C ALA A 101 1.63 -9.81 53.02
N VAL A 102 2.82 -9.22 52.95
CA VAL A 102 3.11 -8.08 52.06
C VAL A 102 2.98 -8.49 50.60
N GLY A 103 3.51 -9.65 50.22
CA GLY A 103 3.40 -10.17 48.86
C GLY A 103 1.95 -10.45 48.44
N ALA A 104 1.10 -10.94 49.35
CA ALA A 104 -0.32 -11.17 49.10
C ALA A 104 -1.07 -9.84 48.88
N LEU A 105 -0.89 -8.87 49.78
CA LEU A 105 -1.56 -7.57 49.68
C LEU A 105 -1.09 -6.74 48.48
N LEU A 106 0.19 -6.86 48.09
CA LEU A 106 0.67 -6.25 46.84
C LEU A 106 0.03 -6.88 45.59
N LYS A 107 -0.32 -8.16 45.61
CA LYS A 107 -1.03 -8.81 44.49
C LYS A 107 -2.50 -8.35 44.37
N GLU A 108 -3.07 -7.88 45.47
CA GLU A 108 -4.42 -7.29 45.51
C GLU A 108 -4.43 -5.80 45.14
N SER A 109 -3.26 -5.16 45.08
CA SER A 109 -3.11 -3.73 44.76
C SER A 109 -3.17 -3.47 43.25
N THR A 110 -3.49 -2.23 42.86
CA THR A 110 -3.46 -1.84 41.45
C THR A 110 -2.01 -1.80 40.91
N PRO A 111 -1.78 -1.98 39.60
CA PRO A 111 -0.44 -1.96 39.02
C PRO A 111 0.35 -0.68 39.32
N THR A 112 -0.34 0.46 39.36
CA THR A 112 0.27 1.76 39.67
C THR A 112 0.72 1.86 41.12
N GLU A 113 -0.07 1.31 42.05
CA GLU A 113 0.29 1.22 43.47
C GLU A 113 1.46 0.28 43.69
N VAL A 114 1.45 -0.90 43.04
CA VAL A 114 2.58 -1.84 43.09
C VAL A 114 3.87 -1.17 42.64
N LEU A 115 3.87 -0.47 41.50
CA LEU A 115 5.03 0.27 41.02
C LEU A 115 5.50 1.33 42.01
N ARG A 116 4.56 2.07 42.63
CA ARG A 116 4.85 3.10 43.63
C ARG A 116 5.49 2.50 44.89
N HIS A 117 4.94 1.40 45.42
CA HIS A 117 5.50 0.68 46.55
C HIS A 117 6.87 0.10 46.23
N LEU A 118 7.05 -0.52 45.06
CA LEU A 118 8.34 -1.05 44.63
C LEU A 118 9.41 0.05 44.47
N ARG A 119 9.05 1.24 43.98
CA ARG A 119 9.96 2.39 43.93
C ARG A 119 10.39 2.85 45.33
N THR A 120 9.46 2.85 46.28
CA THR A 120 9.72 3.23 47.68
C THR A 120 10.66 2.22 48.35
N LEU A 121 10.38 0.91 48.19
CA LEU A 121 11.23 -0.17 48.71
C LEU A 121 12.61 -0.21 48.04
N HIS A 122 12.68 0.02 46.72
CA HIS A 122 13.95 0.09 45.99
C HIS A 122 14.82 1.26 46.47
N ALA A 123 14.22 2.45 46.62
CA ALA A 123 14.92 3.62 47.13
C ALA A 123 15.45 3.44 48.56
N ALA A 124 14.75 2.64 49.37
CA ALA A 124 15.13 2.26 50.73
C ALA A 124 16.18 1.12 50.80
N GLY A 125 16.54 0.49 49.66
CA GLY A 125 17.51 -0.60 49.63
C GLY A 125 17.02 -1.90 50.28
N VAL A 126 15.71 -2.16 50.23
CA VAL A 126 15.07 -3.32 50.87
C VAL A 126 15.27 -4.58 50.03
N GLU A 127 15.82 -5.64 50.63
CA GLU A 127 16.15 -6.91 49.94
C GLU A 127 15.00 -7.96 50.01
N TRP A 128 13.79 -7.59 49.58
CA TRP A 128 12.61 -8.46 49.61
C TRP A 128 12.36 -9.28 48.34
N LEU A 129 13.08 -8.98 47.25
CA LEU A 129 13.05 -9.76 46.02
C LEU A 129 14.25 -10.71 45.94
N ASN A 130 14.12 -11.81 45.19
CA ASN A 130 15.28 -12.64 44.83
C ASN A 130 16.31 -11.81 43.99
N PRO A 131 17.53 -12.31 43.74
CA PRO A 131 18.54 -11.55 42.99
C PRO A 131 18.10 -11.14 41.58
N GLU A 132 17.30 -11.97 40.89
CA GLU A 132 16.78 -11.70 39.55
C GLU A 132 15.72 -10.57 39.58
N GLY A 133 14.75 -10.68 40.49
CA GLY A 133 13.74 -9.66 40.74
C GLY A 133 14.32 -8.34 41.22
N THR A 134 15.41 -8.37 42.00
CA THR A 134 16.15 -7.15 42.40
C THR A 134 16.75 -6.45 41.17
N GLY A 135 17.29 -7.21 40.21
CA GLY A 135 17.77 -6.69 38.93
C GLY A 135 16.63 -6.08 38.10
N ARG A 136 15.50 -6.79 37.97
CA ARG A 136 14.31 -6.31 37.25
C ARG A 136 13.70 -5.06 37.89
N GLN A 137 13.62 -5.02 39.23
CA GLN A 137 13.14 -3.86 39.98
C GLN A 137 14.03 -2.64 39.75
N ALA A 138 15.35 -2.82 39.68
CA ALA A 138 16.27 -1.72 39.38
C ALA A 138 16.02 -1.12 37.98
N VAL A 139 15.71 -1.95 36.98
CA VAL A 139 15.35 -1.46 35.63
C VAL A 139 14.02 -0.70 35.67
N ILE A 140 12.97 -1.29 36.25
CA ILE A 140 11.63 -0.69 36.30
C ILE A 140 11.59 0.61 37.12
N CYS A 141 12.40 0.70 38.17
CA CYS A 141 12.48 1.91 39.00
C CYS A 141 13.41 2.99 38.42
N SER A 142 14.13 2.71 37.33
CA SER A 142 15.08 3.63 36.70
C SER A 142 14.39 4.70 35.84
N THR A 143 14.96 5.91 35.86
CA THR A 143 14.61 6.98 34.93
C THR A 143 15.26 6.80 33.55
N ALA A 144 16.32 5.97 33.48
CA ALA A 144 17.04 5.62 32.25
C ALA A 144 17.16 4.08 32.12
N PRO A 145 16.04 3.36 31.90
CA PRO A 145 16.01 1.90 31.86
C PRO A 145 16.91 1.30 30.76
N SER A 146 17.01 1.97 29.60
CA SER A 146 17.83 1.53 28.46
C SER A 146 19.30 1.33 28.81
N LEU A 147 19.88 2.19 29.65
CA LEU A 147 21.28 2.09 30.07
C LEU A 147 21.56 0.86 30.95
N LEU A 148 20.56 0.44 31.74
CA LEU A 148 20.68 -0.75 32.58
C LEU A 148 20.49 -2.02 31.77
N LEU A 149 19.53 -2.01 30.84
CA LEU A 149 19.25 -3.12 29.93
C LEU A 149 20.42 -3.40 28.99
N ALA A 150 21.08 -2.36 28.48
CA ALA A 150 22.28 -2.51 27.65
C ALA A 150 23.46 -3.18 28.36
N ARG A 151 23.49 -3.18 29.70
CA ARG A 151 24.60 -3.72 30.51
C ARG A 151 24.34 -5.14 31.03
N SER A 152 23.11 -5.65 30.95
CA SER A 152 22.72 -6.89 31.61
C SER A 152 21.76 -7.72 30.77
N SER A 153 22.28 -8.78 30.15
CA SER A 153 21.48 -9.74 29.38
C SER A 153 20.45 -10.49 30.24
N ARG A 154 20.76 -10.70 31.53
CA ARG A 154 19.84 -11.34 32.50
C ARG A 154 18.61 -10.49 32.81
N SER A 155 18.67 -9.18 32.57
CA SER A 155 17.54 -8.26 32.84
C SER A 155 16.62 -8.10 31.63
N LEU A 156 16.88 -8.83 30.52
CA LEU A 156 16.08 -8.82 29.29
C LEU A 156 14.97 -9.88 29.28
N THR A 157 15.12 -10.94 30.08
CA THR A 157 14.15 -12.04 30.17
C THR A 157 13.11 -11.77 31.25
N GLY A 158 11.84 -11.88 30.91
CA GLY A 158 10.76 -11.78 31.86
C GLY A 158 9.44 -12.30 31.31
N GLU A 159 8.39 -12.04 32.08
CA GLU A 159 7.01 -12.31 31.70
C GLU A 159 6.53 -11.24 30.67
N PRO A 160 5.36 -11.43 30.04
CA PRO A 160 4.96 -10.66 28.86
C PRO A 160 4.97 -9.13 29.04
N ALA A 161 4.47 -8.58 30.15
CA ALA A 161 4.45 -7.14 30.39
C ALA A 161 5.84 -6.56 30.63
N TYR A 162 6.72 -7.30 31.31
CA TYR A 162 8.13 -6.94 31.48
C TYR A 162 8.86 -6.96 30.13
N SER A 163 8.62 -7.96 29.29
CA SER A 163 9.17 -8.02 27.94
C SER A 163 8.68 -6.87 27.04
N LEU A 164 7.42 -6.46 27.15
CA LEU A 164 6.96 -5.25 26.47
C LEU A 164 7.70 -4.00 26.99
N PHE A 165 7.80 -3.85 28.31
CA PHE A 165 8.49 -2.70 28.91
C PHE A 165 9.95 -2.59 28.46
N THR A 166 10.69 -3.70 28.43
CA THR A 166 12.09 -3.70 27.98
C THR A 166 12.20 -3.37 26.49
N SER A 167 11.28 -3.90 25.67
CA SER A 167 11.23 -3.60 24.23
C SER A 167 11.01 -2.11 23.98
N VAL A 168 10.02 -1.50 24.62
CA VAL A 168 9.71 -0.06 24.52
C VAL A 168 10.86 0.78 25.07
N ALA A 169 11.42 0.42 26.23
CA ALA A 169 12.54 1.13 26.83
C ALA A 169 13.80 1.12 25.95
N MET A 170 13.98 0.10 25.11
CA MET A 170 15.08 -0.04 24.17
C MET A 170 14.73 0.48 22.76
N GLY A 171 13.58 1.14 22.58
CA GLY A 171 13.14 1.68 21.29
C GLY A 171 12.93 0.57 20.24
N GLY A 172 12.40 -0.59 20.64
CA GLY A 172 12.14 -1.71 19.75
C GLY A 172 13.36 -2.55 19.36
N ALA A 173 14.58 -2.18 19.81
CA ALA A 173 15.80 -2.93 19.49
C ALA A 173 15.80 -4.38 20.01
N VAL A 174 14.99 -4.67 21.02
CA VAL A 174 14.74 -6.02 21.52
C VAL A 174 13.26 -6.33 21.29
N PRO A 175 12.90 -7.22 20.36
CA PRO A 175 11.50 -7.53 20.09
C PRO A 175 10.88 -8.33 21.24
N VAL A 176 9.56 -8.18 21.41
CA VAL A 176 8.79 -9.05 22.31
C VAL A 176 8.70 -10.45 21.69
N PRO A 177 9.00 -11.53 22.42
CA PRO A 177 8.88 -12.88 21.86
C PRO A 177 7.47 -13.17 21.34
N THR A 178 7.35 -13.72 20.13
CA THR A 178 6.04 -13.98 19.47
C THR A 178 5.06 -14.75 20.35
N LYS A 179 5.55 -15.70 21.15
CA LYS A 179 4.73 -16.48 22.10
C LYS A 179 4.05 -15.64 23.19
N MET A 180 4.58 -14.46 23.51
CA MET A 180 4.09 -13.54 24.54
C MET A 180 3.17 -12.47 23.97
N LEU A 181 3.18 -12.25 22.65
CA LEU A 181 2.34 -11.25 21.99
C LEU A 181 0.83 -11.43 22.25
N PRO A 182 0.25 -12.65 22.28
CA PRO A 182 -1.17 -12.83 22.59
C PRO A 182 -1.59 -12.26 23.95
N GLU A 183 -0.67 -12.25 24.93
CA GLU A 183 -0.93 -11.74 26.27
C GLU A 183 -0.70 -10.22 26.37
N VAL A 184 0.15 -9.66 25.52
CA VAL A 184 0.55 -8.23 25.53
C VAL A 184 -0.38 -7.38 24.67
N LEU A 185 -0.65 -7.83 23.46
CA LEU A 185 -1.37 -7.07 22.44
C LEU A 185 -2.78 -6.64 22.86
N PRO A 186 -3.57 -7.38 23.66
CA PRO A 186 -4.91 -6.95 24.07
C PRO A 186 -4.94 -5.64 24.88
N TRP A 187 -3.87 -5.32 25.60
CA TRP A 187 -3.86 -4.18 26.53
C TRP A 187 -2.77 -3.15 26.26
N ALA A 188 -1.76 -3.47 25.44
CA ALA A 188 -0.71 -2.53 25.10
C ALA A 188 -1.29 -1.24 24.48
N PRO A 189 -0.82 -0.04 24.85
CA PRO A 189 -1.28 1.19 24.21
C PRO A 189 -1.00 1.18 22.70
N LEU A 190 -1.92 1.71 21.89
CA LEU A 190 -1.74 1.74 20.43
C LEU A 190 -0.46 2.48 19.99
N PRO A 191 -0.06 3.62 20.60
CA PRO A 191 1.20 4.28 20.23
C PRO A 191 2.44 3.42 20.48
N VAL A 192 2.41 2.56 21.50
CA VAL A 192 3.47 1.59 21.80
C VAL A 192 3.54 0.53 20.69
N ILE A 193 2.39 0.01 20.26
CA ILE A 193 2.33 -0.95 19.15
C ILE A 193 2.86 -0.31 17.87
N ASP A 194 2.47 0.94 17.58
CA ASP A 194 2.93 1.66 16.40
C ASP A 194 4.45 1.91 16.43
N ASP A 195 5.03 2.27 17.58
CA ASP A 195 6.48 2.35 17.72
C ASP A 195 7.15 1.00 17.43
N LEU A 196 6.61 -0.10 17.95
CA LEU A 196 7.17 -1.42 17.67
C LEU A 196 7.05 -1.83 16.19
N ILE A 197 5.99 -1.42 15.50
CA ILE A 197 5.84 -1.63 14.05
C ILE A 197 6.92 -0.85 13.28
N GLU A 198 7.12 0.44 13.60
CA GLU A 198 8.14 1.28 12.92
C GLU A 198 9.56 0.74 13.10
N HIS A 199 9.84 0.10 14.24
CA HIS A 199 11.15 -0.48 14.54
C HIS A 199 11.28 -1.97 14.16
N GLY A 200 10.27 -2.56 13.51
CA GLY A 200 10.28 -3.96 13.07
C GLY A 200 10.16 -5.00 14.19
N GLY A 201 9.71 -4.59 15.38
CA GLY A 201 9.46 -5.45 16.53
C GLY A 201 8.10 -6.16 16.50
N ILE A 202 7.17 -5.69 15.67
CA ILE A 202 5.89 -6.36 15.35
C ILE A 202 5.77 -6.40 13.83
N LEU A 203 5.54 -7.60 13.30
CA LEU A 203 5.46 -7.86 11.87
C LEU A 203 4.05 -8.30 11.45
N PRO A 204 3.74 -8.32 10.15
CA PRO A 204 2.47 -8.85 9.63
C PRO A 204 2.14 -10.27 10.09
N GLU A 205 3.16 -11.12 10.27
CA GLU A 205 2.99 -12.53 10.65
C GLU A 205 2.43 -12.68 12.07
N ASP A 206 2.72 -11.71 12.95
CA ASP A 206 2.24 -11.69 14.34
C ASP A 206 0.73 -11.42 14.45
N SER A 207 0.10 -10.98 13.36
CA SER A 207 -1.33 -10.71 13.27
C SER A 207 -1.89 -9.86 14.43
N PRO A 208 -1.31 -8.68 14.74
CA PRO A 208 -1.66 -7.96 15.96
C PRO A 208 -3.11 -7.49 16.02
N TRP A 209 -3.75 -7.31 14.86
CA TRP A 209 -5.18 -6.99 14.74
C TRP A 209 -6.11 -8.06 15.33
N ALA A 210 -5.67 -9.31 15.50
CA ALA A 210 -6.51 -10.38 16.04
C ALA A 210 -6.83 -10.20 17.54
N TYR A 211 -6.09 -9.34 18.23
CA TYR A 211 -6.17 -9.14 19.68
C TYR A 211 -6.73 -7.76 20.05
N ARG A 212 -7.20 -6.97 19.07
CA ARG A 212 -7.61 -5.57 19.25
C ARG A 212 -9.08 -5.38 19.00
N THR A 213 -9.59 -4.21 19.41
CA THR A 213 -10.94 -3.75 19.06
C THR A 213 -11.09 -3.60 17.55
N ASP A 214 -12.31 -3.71 17.01
CA ASP A 214 -12.56 -3.67 15.56
C ASP A 214 -11.93 -2.45 14.87
N SER A 215 -12.03 -1.27 15.47
CA SER A 215 -11.47 -0.03 14.93
C SER A 215 -9.94 -0.05 14.85
N GLU A 216 -9.28 -0.56 15.90
CA GLU A 216 -7.82 -0.67 15.94
C GLU A 216 -7.32 -1.82 15.08
N ALA A 217 -8.08 -2.92 15.00
CA ALA A 217 -7.79 -4.06 14.16
C ALA A 217 -7.77 -3.65 12.68
N ILE A 218 -8.77 -2.87 12.24
CA ILE A 218 -8.82 -2.29 10.89
C ILE A 218 -7.61 -1.38 10.65
N TYR A 219 -7.28 -0.50 11.60
CA TYR A 219 -6.12 0.39 11.52
C TYR A 219 -4.80 -0.40 11.35
N LEU A 220 -4.55 -1.40 12.19
CA LEU A 220 -3.33 -2.21 12.14
C LEU A 220 -3.24 -3.06 10.86
N ARG A 221 -4.38 -3.59 10.35
CA ARG A 221 -4.41 -4.25 9.04
C ARG A 221 -4.00 -3.29 7.92
N ALA A 222 -4.51 -2.05 7.93
CA ALA A 222 -4.16 -1.05 6.94
C ALA A 222 -2.67 -0.66 6.97
N ARG A 223 -2.03 -0.75 8.14
CA ARG A 223 -0.59 -0.50 8.31
C ARG A 223 0.32 -1.66 7.91
N LEU A 224 -0.07 -2.90 8.20
CA LEU A 224 0.81 -4.06 8.05
C LEU A 224 0.48 -4.89 6.81
N VAL A 225 -0.80 -5.00 6.45
CA VAL A 225 -1.27 -5.82 5.33
C VAL A 225 -2.33 -5.05 4.55
N PRO A 226 -1.95 -3.95 3.88
CA PRO A 226 -2.89 -3.04 3.22
C PRO A 226 -3.79 -3.74 2.20
N GLY A 227 -3.31 -4.80 1.53
CA GLY A 227 -4.08 -5.60 0.58
C GLY A 227 -5.22 -6.45 1.18
N LYS A 228 -5.32 -6.58 2.51
CA LYS A 228 -6.43 -7.28 3.19
C LYS A 228 -7.57 -6.34 3.62
N VAL A 229 -7.42 -5.03 3.39
CA VAL A 229 -8.43 -4.04 3.76
C VAL A 229 -9.46 -3.92 2.65
N THR A 230 -10.73 -3.88 3.03
CA THR A 230 -11.86 -3.68 2.12
C THR A 230 -12.12 -2.19 1.86
N PRO A 231 -12.81 -1.83 0.76
CA PRO A 231 -13.19 -0.43 0.50
C PRO A 231 -14.02 0.20 1.63
N ASP A 232 -14.87 -0.58 2.30
CA ASP A 232 -15.71 -0.09 3.41
C ASP A 232 -14.86 0.25 4.64
N GLU A 233 -13.90 -0.60 4.97
CA GLU A 233 -12.92 -0.35 6.03
C GLU A 233 -12.01 0.83 5.70
N ALA A 234 -11.57 0.96 4.44
CA ALA A 234 -10.79 2.11 3.98
C ALA A 234 -11.58 3.42 4.08
N ARG A 235 -12.91 3.41 3.83
CA ARG A 235 -13.80 4.55 4.07
C ARG A 235 -13.93 4.88 5.55
N ALA A 236 -14.08 3.88 6.42
CA ALA A 236 -14.09 4.08 7.87
C ALA A 236 -12.79 4.72 8.38
N LEU A 237 -11.66 4.35 7.78
CA LEU A 237 -10.36 4.95 8.04
C LEU A 237 -10.14 6.29 7.33
N ARG A 238 -11.02 6.76 6.42
CA ARG A 238 -10.76 7.93 5.56
C ARG A 238 -9.41 7.83 4.84
N TRP A 239 -9.12 6.66 4.28
CA TRP A 239 -7.87 6.37 3.61
C TRP A 239 -7.97 6.67 2.11
N THR A 240 -7.88 7.96 1.77
CA THR A 240 -8.12 8.46 0.41
C THR A 240 -7.26 7.81 -0.68
N PRO A 241 -5.93 7.62 -0.50
CA PRO A 241 -5.10 6.92 -1.50
C PRO A 241 -5.59 5.51 -1.85
N PHE A 242 -6.08 4.74 -0.86
CA PHE A 242 -6.65 3.42 -1.11
C PHE A 242 -7.89 3.51 -1.99
N LEU A 243 -8.80 4.41 -1.66
CA LEU A 243 -10.08 4.56 -2.36
C LEU A 243 -9.86 5.02 -3.80
N ARG A 244 -8.98 6.01 -4.02
CA ARG A 244 -8.58 6.47 -5.37
C ARG A 244 -8.02 5.32 -6.20
N ARG A 245 -7.11 4.52 -5.64
CA ARG A 245 -6.55 3.34 -6.31
C ARG A 245 -7.62 2.31 -6.66
N ALA A 246 -8.55 2.04 -5.74
CA ALA A 246 -9.61 1.07 -5.94
C ALA A 246 -10.62 1.53 -7.02
N ASP A 247 -10.98 2.81 -7.03
CA ASP A 247 -11.86 3.39 -8.04
C ASP A 247 -11.21 3.34 -9.42
N PHE A 248 -9.94 3.77 -9.53
CA PHE A 248 -9.13 3.66 -10.76
C PHE A 248 -9.11 2.23 -11.31
N LEU A 249 -8.71 1.24 -10.50
CA LEU A 249 -8.62 -0.16 -10.93
C LEU A 249 -9.96 -0.79 -11.30
N SER A 250 -11.07 -0.24 -10.80
CA SER A 250 -12.41 -0.69 -11.14
C SER A 250 -12.98 -0.06 -12.42
N GLY A 251 -12.27 0.90 -13.03
CA GLY A 251 -12.77 1.66 -14.18
C GLY A 251 -13.97 2.55 -13.83
N ARG A 252 -14.22 2.80 -12.54
CA ARG A 252 -15.25 3.77 -12.11
C ARG A 252 -14.70 5.17 -12.31
N GLU A 253 -15.60 6.08 -12.68
CA GLU A 253 -15.25 7.49 -12.81
C GLU A 253 -14.64 7.97 -11.48
N LEU A 254 -13.44 8.53 -11.57
CA LEU A 254 -12.73 9.03 -10.41
C LEU A 254 -13.52 10.21 -9.85
N ALA A 255 -14.22 9.98 -8.74
CA ALA A 255 -15.01 11.01 -8.09
C ALA A 255 -14.14 12.26 -7.87
N ALA A 256 -14.66 13.41 -8.31
CA ALA A 256 -14.07 14.75 -8.10
C ALA A 256 -13.97 15.11 -6.59
N ASP A 257 -14.63 14.30 -5.78
CA ASP A 257 -14.93 14.38 -4.36
C ASP A 257 -13.68 14.11 -3.50
N GLY A 258 -12.69 14.99 -3.58
CA GLY A 258 -11.58 15.04 -2.64
C GLY A 258 -10.40 15.93 -3.05
N SER A 259 -10.25 16.23 -4.34
CA SER A 259 -9.17 17.09 -4.85
C SER A 259 -9.49 17.88 -6.12
N ALA A 260 -10.67 17.74 -6.74
CA ALA A 260 -10.94 18.42 -8.01
C ALA A 260 -11.74 19.72 -7.80
N THR A 261 -11.00 20.81 -7.58
CA THR A 261 -11.17 22.03 -8.40
C THR A 261 -9.98 22.99 -8.37
N ASP A 262 -9.04 22.88 -7.41
CA ASP A 262 -7.88 23.80 -7.31
C ASP A 262 -6.50 23.10 -7.13
N GLY A 263 -6.43 21.76 -7.20
CA GLY A 263 -5.19 21.00 -7.02
C GLY A 263 -4.52 20.57 -8.34
N PRO A 264 -3.19 20.36 -8.36
CA PRO A 264 -2.53 19.69 -9.48
C PRO A 264 -3.05 18.25 -9.63
N PRO A 265 -3.10 17.71 -10.86
CA PRO A 265 -3.55 16.34 -11.11
C PRO A 265 -2.71 15.34 -10.31
N ASP A 266 -3.35 14.29 -9.77
CA ASP A 266 -2.62 13.23 -9.08
C ASP A 266 -2.15 12.13 -10.05
N VAL A 267 -1.45 11.12 -9.52
CA VAL A 267 -0.91 10.01 -10.33
C VAL A 267 -2.01 9.24 -11.07
N TYR A 268 -3.19 9.08 -10.48
CA TYR A 268 -4.27 8.31 -11.09
C TYR A 268 -4.97 9.10 -12.20
N ASP A 269 -5.09 10.42 -12.04
CA ASP A 269 -5.56 11.31 -13.11
C ASP A 269 -4.62 11.24 -14.33
N MET A 270 -3.29 11.33 -14.09
CA MET A 270 -2.29 11.19 -15.16
C MET A 270 -2.29 9.80 -15.81
N LEU A 271 -2.55 8.73 -15.04
CA LEU A 271 -2.65 7.37 -15.58
C LEU A 271 -3.92 7.18 -16.44
N LEU A 272 -4.99 7.90 -16.16
CA LEU A 272 -6.19 7.92 -16.99
C LEU A 272 -5.92 8.64 -18.32
N ASP A 273 -5.22 9.78 -18.30
CA ASP A 273 -4.77 10.46 -19.53
C ASP A 273 -3.87 9.54 -20.39
N VAL A 274 -2.98 8.80 -19.73
CA VAL A 274 -2.16 7.76 -20.39
C VAL A 274 -3.01 6.64 -21.00
N SER A 275 -4.09 6.23 -20.34
CA SER A 275 -4.96 5.14 -20.84
C SER A 275 -5.63 5.49 -22.16
N VAL A 276 -5.95 6.77 -22.40
CA VAL A 276 -6.49 7.26 -23.67
C VAL A 276 -5.41 7.60 -24.70
N GLY A 277 -4.13 7.38 -24.36
CA GLY A 277 -3.00 7.59 -25.25
C GLY A 277 -2.45 9.01 -25.27
N ASP A 278 -2.78 9.86 -24.30
CA ASP A 278 -2.19 11.19 -24.17
C ASP A 278 -0.74 11.09 -23.67
N ALA A 279 0.20 11.45 -24.54
CA ALA A 279 1.63 11.43 -24.25
C ALA A 279 2.14 12.74 -23.63
N ALA A 280 1.33 13.81 -23.56
CA ALA A 280 1.77 15.14 -23.14
C ALA A 280 2.26 15.17 -21.68
N ARG A 281 1.63 14.37 -20.80
CA ARG A 281 1.94 14.33 -19.35
C ARG A 281 2.92 13.25 -18.92
N LEU A 282 3.58 12.57 -19.87
CA LEU A 282 4.50 11.47 -19.54
C LEU A 282 5.73 11.89 -18.74
N GLN A 283 6.09 13.18 -18.76
CA GLN A 283 7.20 13.71 -17.96
C GLN A 283 6.74 13.96 -16.51
N GLU A 284 5.53 14.48 -16.33
CA GLU A 284 4.91 14.68 -15.01
C GLU A 284 4.68 13.34 -14.32
N LEU A 285 4.18 12.35 -15.07
CA LEU A 285 4.01 10.99 -14.58
C LEU A 285 5.34 10.34 -14.16
N ASP A 286 6.43 10.51 -14.92
CA ASP A 286 7.76 10.01 -14.52
C ASP A 286 8.25 10.64 -13.22
N ALA A 287 7.86 11.88 -12.90
CA ALA A 287 8.22 12.54 -11.66
C ALA A 287 7.38 12.07 -10.45
N ALA A 288 6.12 11.69 -10.70
CA ALA A 288 5.17 11.33 -9.64
C ALA A 288 5.17 9.83 -9.27
N LEU A 289 5.64 8.95 -10.18
CA LEU A 289 5.69 7.51 -9.94
C LEU A 289 6.81 7.08 -8.96
N PRO A 290 6.61 5.99 -8.19
CA PRO A 290 7.69 5.36 -7.44
C PRO A 290 8.76 4.73 -8.35
N ASP A 291 9.96 4.49 -7.81
CA ASP A 291 11.15 4.03 -8.53
C ASP A 291 10.91 2.84 -9.48
N GLU A 292 10.19 1.82 -9.02
CA GLU A 292 9.90 0.64 -9.83
C GLU A 292 9.01 0.97 -11.04
N GLN A 293 7.95 1.75 -10.83
CA GLN A 293 7.05 2.18 -11.91
C GLN A 293 7.73 3.17 -12.86
N ARG A 294 8.65 4.01 -12.37
CA ARG A 294 9.48 4.87 -13.23
C ARG A 294 10.36 4.05 -14.17
N VAL A 295 10.99 2.99 -13.67
CA VAL A 295 11.76 2.06 -14.51
C VAL A 295 10.86 1.40 -15.56
N GLN A 296 9.64 0.99 -15.17
CA GLN A 296 8.67 0.43 -16.11
C GLN A 296 8.26 1.44 -17.19
N LEU A 297 7.97 2.69 -16.83
CA LEU A 297 7.62 3.75 -17.78
C LEU A 297 8.77 4.04 -18.76
N ARG A 298 10.02 4.04 -18.29
CA ARG A 298 11.20 4.22 -19.14
C ARG A 298 11.40 3.05 -20.10
N ASN A 299 11.18 1.83 -19.63
CA ASN A 299 11.21 0.63 -20.48
C ASN A 299 10.09 0.65 -21.53
N LEU A 300 8.91 1.17 -21.17
CA LEU A 300 7.80 1.36 -22.11
C LEU A 300 8.20 2.33 -23.23
N LYS A 301 8.80 3.48 -22.88
CA LYS A 301 9.32 4.47 -23.85
C LYS A 301 10.45 3.88 -24.70
N ALA A 302 11.37 3.13 -24.10
CA ALA A 302 12.47 2.51 -24.84
C ALA A 302 11.97 1.47 -25.86
N GLY A 303 10.95 0.68 -25.50
CA GLY A 303 10.36 -0.31 -26.40
C GLY A 303 9.68 0.29 -27.63
N SER A 304 9.26 1.56 -27.58
CA SER A 304 8.61 2.22 -28.73
C SER A 304 9.56 2.51 -29.89
N TYR A 305 10.86 2.59 -29.65
CA TYR A 305 11.85 2.74 -30.73
C TYR A 305 11.96 1.47 -31.60
N GLU A 306 11.86 0.29 -30.98
CA GLU A 306 11.98 -0.99 -31.66
C GLU A 306 10.63 -1.63 -32.00
N GLY A 307 9.53 -1.13 -31.42
CA GLY A 307 8.22 -1.78 -31.49
C GLY A 307 8.19 -3.12 -30.76
N ASN A 308 8.98 -3.26 -29.69
CA ASN A 308 9.12 -4.52 -28.96
C ASN A 308 9.07 -4.27 -27.44
N TRP A 309 8.19 -5.00 -26.76
CA TRP A 309 7.95 -4.84 -25.34
C TRP A 309 7.91 -6.19 -24.60
N PRO A 310 8.21 -6.20 -23.29
CA PRO A 310 7.95 -7.35 -22.44
C PRO A 310 6.51 -7.84 -22.51
N ARG A 311 6.32 -9.16 -22.33
CA ARG A 311 4.98 -9.79 -22.36
C ARG A 311 3.99 -9.18 -21.37
N THR A 312 4.49 -8.64 -20.25
CA THR A 312 3.67 -7.97 -19.24
C THR A 312 2.98 -6.72 -19.77
N PHE A 313 3.66 -5.91 -20.60
CA PHE A 313 3.06 -4.73 -21.24
C PHE A 313 2.15 -5.12 -22.39
N LEU A 314 2.54 -6.12 -23.19
CA LEU A 314 1.71 -6.60 -24.30
C LEU A 314 0.37 -7.18 -23.82
N ALA A 315 0.32 -7.76 -22.61
CA ALA A 315 -0.90 -8.26 -22.00
C ALA A 315 -1.75 -7.16 -21.33
N ASP A 316 -1.19 -5.98 -21.06
CA ASP A 316 -1.87 -4.87 -20.41
C ASP A 316 -2.56 -3.99 -21.46
N ARG A 317 -3.83 -4.29 -21.73
CA ARG A 317 -4.63 -3.62 -22.75
C ARG A 317 -4.78 -2.12 -22.53
N GLY A 318 -4.76 -1.67 -21.27
CA GLY A 318 -4.86 -0.24 -20.93
C GLY A 318 -3.62 0.58 -21.26
N LEU A 319 -2.52 -0.05 -21.68
CA LEU A 319 -1.36 0.64 -22.22
C LEU A 319 -1.36 0.73 -23.75
N TRP A 320 -2.25 0.03 -24.44
CA TRP A 320 -2.16 -0.11 -25.90
C TRP A 320 -2.33 1.22 -26.62
N ALA A 321 -3.23 2.10 -26.16
CA ALA A 321 -3.40 3.43 -26.72
C ALA A 321 -2.10 4.23 -26.63
N LEU A 322 -1.49 4.30 -25.44
CA LEU A 322 -0.21 4.98 -25.24
C LEU A 322 0.91 4.35 -26.08
N MET A 323 1.03 3.02 -26.08
CA MET A 323 2.05 2.32 -26.83
C MET A 323 1.94 2.62 -28.33
N SER A 324 0.72 2.67 -28.87
CA SER A 324 0.46 3.05 -30.26
C SER A 324 0.72 4.52 -30.54
N THR A 325 0.49 5.43 -29.59
CA THR A 325 0.86 6.85 -29.74
C THR A 325 2.38 7.03 -29.77
N LEU A 326 3.12 6.25 -28.96
CA LEU A 326 4.58 6.34 -28.86
C LEU A 326 5.33 5.63 -29.99
N TRP A 327 4.69 4.68 -30.65
CA TRP A 327 5.29 3.87 -31.71
C TRP A 327 4.68 4.21 -33.06
N ASP A 328 5.45 4.89 -33.91
CA ASP A 328 5.12 5.14 -35.31
C ASP A 328 5.87 4.17 -36.23
N PRO A 329 5.30 2.99 -36.53
CA PRO A 329 5.95 2.00 -37.37
C PRO A 329 6.18 2.56 -38.79
N GLN A 330 7.42 2.57 -39.26
CA GLN A 330 7.71 2.96 -40.66
C GLN A 330 7.55 1.80 -41.65
N SER A 331 7.42 0.57 -41.16
CA SER A 331 7.34 -0.66 -41.96
C SER A 331 6.09 -1.48 -41.62
N THR A 332 5.87 -2.55 -42.38
CA THR A 332 4.76 -3.47 -42.12
C THR A 332 4.90 -4.13 -40.75
N VAL A 333 3.88 -3.98 -39.90
CA VAL A 333 3.80 -4.61 -38.59
C VAL A 333 3.42 -6.08 -38.77
N ASP A 334 4.12 -7.01 -38.10
CA ASP A 334 3.75 -8.43 -38.11
C ASP A 334 2.63 -8.67 -37.06
N PRO A 335 1.37 -8.93 -37.49
CA PRO A 335 0.27 -9.07 -36.56
C PRO A 335 0.36 -10.34 -35.71
N ARG A 336 1.27 -11.27 -36.03
CA ARG A 336 1.40 -12.57 -35.34
C ARG A 336 2.26 -12.50 -34.07
N LEU A 337 2.86 -11.35 -33.78
CA LEU A 337 3.74 -11.19 -32.63
C LEU A 337 2.98 -11.15 -31.29
N SER A 338 1.87 -10.42 -31.23
CA SER A 338 0.93 -10.40 -30.10
C SER A 338 -0.40 -9.76 -30.50
N ASP A 339 -1.41 -9.83 -29.63
CA ASP A 339 -2.71 -9.18 -29.86
C ASP A 339 -2.57 -7.65 -30.05
N PHE A 340 -1.64 -7.00 -29.33
CA PHE A 340 -1.31 -5.58 -29.54
C PHE A 340 -0.80 -5.30 -30.97
N HIS A 341 0.10 -6.16 -31.49
CA HIS A 341 0.63 -5.98 -32.84
C HIS A 341 -0.44 -6.24 -33.89
N ALA A 342 -1.36 -7.18 -33.66
CA ALA A 342 -2.52 -7.41 -34.53
C ALA A 342 -3.43 -6.17 -34.57
N TRP A 343 -3.76 -5.61 -33.40
CA TRP A 343 -4.56 -4.38 -33.31
C TRP A 343 -3.86 -3.18 -33.97
N THR A 344 -2.57 -2.97 -33.70
CA THR A 344 -1.80 -1.89 -34.33
C THR A 344 -1.71 -2.07 -35.85
N ALA A 345 -1.53 -3.31 -36.32
CA ALA A 345 -1.45 -3.63 -37.74
C ALA A 345 -2.76 -3.34 -38.49
N ILE A 346 -3.92 -3.69 -37.92
CA ILE A 346 -5.21 -3.44 -38.57
C ILE A 346 -5.53 -1.94 -38.58
N ARG A 347 -5.27 -1.23 -37.48
CA ARG A 347 -5.42 0.22 -37.38
C ARG A 347 -4.54 0.95 -38.39
N ARG A 348 -3.25 0.61 -38.43
CA ARG A 348 -2.33 1.13 -39.45
C ARG A 348 -2.84 0.89 -40.87
N ALA A 349 -3.33 -0.30 -41.18
CA ALA A 349 -3.85 -0.58 -42.52
C ALA A 349 -5.02 0.35 -42.89
N TYR A 350 -5.91 0.65 -41.94
CA TYR A 350 -7.00 1.59 -42.16
C TYR A 350 -6.53 3.05 -42.25
N ASP A 351 -5.64 3.49 -41.36
CA ASP A 351 -5.05 4.83 -41.38
C ASP A 351 -4.34 5.09 -42.73
N LEU A 352 -3.59 4.10 -43.25
CA LEU A 352 -2.97 4.16 -44.57
C LEU A 352 -3.99 4.29 -45.72
N VAL A 353 -5.19 3.70 -45.60
CA VAL A 353 -6.27 3.90 -46.59
C VAL A 353 -6.78 5.33 -46.52
N ILE A 354 -7.01 5.86 -45.32
CA ILE A 354 -7.46 7.25 -45.11
C ILE A 354 -6.42 8.26 -45.59
N GLU A 355 -5.13 7.97 -45.43
CA GLU A 355 -4.02 8.77 -45.99
C GLU A 355 -3.90 8.66 -47.52
N GLY A 356 -4.63 7.74 -48.17
CA GLY A 356 -4.56 7.49 -49.60
C GLY A 356 -3.41 6.57 -50.04
N ARG A 357 -2.66 5.99 -49.10
CA ARG A 357 -1.55 5.04 -49.32
C ARG A 357 -2.06 3.60 -49.43
N VAL A 358 -2.98 3.39 -50.37
CA VAL A 358 -3.77 2.15 -50.49
C VAL A 358 -2.92 0.91 -50.79
N GLU A 359 -1.82 1.05 -51.54
CA GLU A 359 -0.91 -0.08 -51.81
C GLU A 359 -0.24 -0.62 -50.53
N GLU A 360 0.22 0.29 -49.68
CA GLU A 360 0.85 -0.07 -48.40
C GLU A 360 -0.18 -0.64 -47.42
N ALA A 361 -1.40 -0.09 -47.40
CA ALA A 361 -2.52 -0.66 -46.66
C ALA A 361 -2.78 -2.12 -47.07
N GLY A 362 -2.78 -2.40 -48.38
CA GLY A 362 -2.91 -3.76 -48.91
C GLY A 362 -1.79 -4.70 -48.47
N GLN A 363 -0.54 -4.22 -48.47
CA GLN A 363 0.61 -5.00 -47.98
C GLN A 363 0.47 -5.32 -46.48
N GLN A 364 0.03 -4.36 -45.68
CA GLN A 364 -0.22 -4.54 -44.25
C GLN A 364 -1.37 -5.52 -43.99
N ALA A 365 -2.47 -5.39 -44.71
CA ALA A 365 -3.63 -6.27 -44.61
C ALA A 365 -3.29 -7.73 -44.99
N THR A 366 -2.49 -7.92 -46.04
CA THR A 366 -2.02 -9.26 -46.48
C THR A 366 -1.17 -9.97 -45.42
N ALA A 367 -0.59 -9.24 -44.45
CA ALA A 367 0.20 -9.84 -43.38
C ALA A 367 -0.62 -10.76 -42.45
N PHE A 368 -1.94 -10.53 -42.35
CA PHE A 368 -2.87 -11.35 -41.56
C PHE A 368 -3.15 -12.72 -42.20
N ASP A 369 -3.03 -12.83 -43.53
CA ASP A 369 -3.36 -14.05 -44.27
C ASP A 369 -2.16 -15.01 -44.44
N ARG A 370 -1.01 -14.67 -43.85
CA ARG A 370 0.19 -15.50 -43.92
C ARG A 370 0.08 -16.70 -42.98
N LEU A 371 0.38 -17.89 -43.50
CA LEU A 371 0.39 -19.13 -42.71
C LEU A 371 1.25 -18.99 -41.43
N PRO A 372 0.79 -19.54 -40.29
CA PRO A 372 1.57 -19.56 -39.07
C PRO A 372 2.84 -20.39 -39.26
N LYS A 373 3.95 -19.96 -38.63
CA LYS A 373 5.15 -20.80 -38.55
C LYS A 373 4.82 -22.07 -37.74
N PRO A 374 5.31 -23.25 -38.13
CA PRO A 374 5.03 -24.49 -37.41
C PRO A 374 5.41 -24.35 -35.93
N GLY A 375 4.48 -24.72 -35.03
CA GLY A 375 4.67 -24.65 -33.57
C GLY A 375 4.34 -23.31 -32.91
N LYS A 376 3.85 -22.30 -33.64
CA LYS A 376 3.36 -21.04 -33.04
C LYS A 376 1.84 -20.93 -33.11
N THR A 377 1.22 -20.66 -31.97
CA THR A 377 -0.19 -20.29 -31.88
C THR A 377 -0.40 -18.85 -32.35
N LEU A 378 -1.48 -18.61 -33.07
CA LEU A 378 -1.87 -17.25 -33.46
C LEU A 378 -2.38 -16.48 -32.24
N PRO A 379 -2.26 -15.13 -32.24
CA PRO A 379 -2.93 -14.28 -31.26
C PRO A 379 -4.44 -14.51 -31.25
N SER A 380 -5.04 -14.34 -30.07
CA SER A 380 -6.46 -14.68 -29.83
C SER A 380 -7.43 -13.75 -30.55
N SER A 381 -7.04 -12.48 -30.77
CA SER A 381 -7.86 -11.49 -31.46
C SER A 381 -7.84 -11.65 -32.99
N MET A 382 -6.80 -12.29 -33.52
CA MET A 382 -6.54 -12.35 -34.97
C MET A 382 -7.67 -12.99 -35.79
N PRO A 383 -8.30 -14.10 -35.38
CA PRO A 383 -9.43 -14.67 -36.12
C PRO A 383 -10.60 -13.69 -36.29
N GLY A 384 -10.87 -12.85 -35.29
CA GLY A 384 -11.92 -11.81 -35.36
C GLY A 384 -11.53 -10.64 -36.27
N MET A 385 -10.23 -10.35 -36.41
CA MET A 385 -9.71 -9.27 -37.27
C MET A 385 -9.53 -9.70 -38.74
N LEU A 386 -9.49 -11.00 -39.03
CA LEU A 386 -9.22 -11.52 -40.36
C LEU A 386 -10.25 -11.09 -41.42
N PRO A 387 -11.58 -11.06 -41.17
CA PRO A 387 -12.55 -10.58 -42.16
C PRO A 387 -12.29 -9.13 -42.57
N GLU A 388 -11.93 -8.28 -41.61
CA GLU A 388 -11.61 -6.87 -41.84
C GLU A 388 -10.30 -6.72 -42.62
N ALA A 389 -9.27 -7.50 -42.28
CA ALA A 389 -8.02 -7.53 -43.04
C ALA A 389 -8.25 -7.99 -44.49
N LEU A 390 -9.10 -9.00 -44.72
CA LEU A 390 -9.47 -9.43 -46.07
C LEU A 390 -10.26 -8.34 -46.82
N ASN A 391 -11.13 -7.60 -46.13
CA ASN A 391 -11.86 -6.47 -46.69
C ASN A 391 -10.93 -5.33 -47.12
N LEU A 392 -9.95 -4.97 -46.29
CA LEU A 392 -8.89 -4.00 -46.61
C LEU A 392 -8.04 -4.46 -47.80
N ALA A 393 -7.62 -5.73 -47.83
CA ALA A 393 -6.85 -6.29 -48.93
C ALA A 393 -7.67 -6.29 -50.24
N ALA A 394 -8.96 -6.60 -50.19
CA ALA A 394 -9.86 -6.53 -51.33
C ALA A 394 -10.01 -5.09 -51.84
N TYR A 395 -10.16 -4.12 -50.93
CA TYR A 395 -10.20 -2.70 -51.29
C TYR A 395 -8.91 -2.26 -52.02
N ALA A 396 -7.75 -2.70 -51.52
CA ALA A 396 -6.47 -2.42 -52.17
C ALA A 396 -6.28 -3.15 -53.51
N ALA A 397 -6.87 -4.33 -53.70
CA ALA A 397 -6.90 -5.01 -54.99
C ALA A 397 -7.78 -4.25 -56.00
N LEU A 398 -8.93 -3.71 -55.58
CA LEU A 398 -9.79 -2.87 -56.42
C LEU A 398 -9.08 -1.58 -56.87
N ALA A 399 -8.32 -0.95 -55.97
CA ALA A 399 -7.53 0.24 -56.31
C ALA A 399 -6.41 -0.05 -57.32
N ARG A 400 -5.92 -1.29 -57.41
CA ARG A 400 -4.93 -1.77 -58.39
C ARG A 400 -5.57 -2.33 -59.67
N GLU A 401 -6.88 -2.14 -59.84
CA GLU A 401 -7.66 -2.67 -60.98
C GLU A 401 -7.62 -4.21 -61.09
N ASP A 402 -7.49 -4.94 -59.97
CA ASP A 402 -7.59 -6.41 -59.91
C ASP A 402 -8.90 -6.86 -59.24
N PRO A 403 -10.04 -6.85 -59.98
CA PRO A 403 -11.33 -7.24 -59.44
C PRO A 403 -11.46 -8.76 -59.20
N GLN A 404 -10.59 -9.59 -59.81
CA GLN A 404 -10.63 -11.04 -59.61
C GLN A 404 -10.07 -11.39 -58.24
N ASP A 405 -8.94 -10.78 -57.87
CA ASP A 405 -8.37 -10.96 -56.54
C ASP A 405 -9.29 -10.38 -55.45
N ALA A 406 -9.86 -9.20 -55.69
CA ALA A 406 -10.82 -8.59 -54.79
C ALA A 406 -12.05 -9.49 -54.52
N GLU A 407 -12.63 -10.10 -55.55
CA GLU A 407 -13.75 -11.03 -55.37
C GLU A 407 -13.34 -12.25 -54.55
N ARG A 408 -12.21 -12.87 -54.86
CA ARG A 408 -11.68 -14.03 -54.12
C ARG A 408 -11.46 -13.72 -52.64
N LEU A 409 -10.91 -12.54 -52.32
CA LEU A 409 -10.69 -12.08 -50.95
C LEU A 409 -12.03 -11.85 -50.23
N MET A 410 -13.01 -11.24 -50.90
CA MET A 410 -14.32 -10.99 -50.33
C MET A 410 -15.18 -12.26 -50.17
N GLU A 411 -15.04 -13.27 -51.03
CA GLU A 411 -15.67 -14.58 -50.86
C GLU A 411 -15.20 -15.24 -49.56
N ARG A 412 -13.90 -15.12 -49.26
CA ARG A 412 -13.34 -15.63 -48.00
C ARG A 412 -13.80 -14.82 -46.80
N ALA A 413 -13.86 -13.49 -46.91
CA ALA A 413 -14.39 -12.64 -45.84
C ALA A 413 -15.87 -12.94 -45.56
N ALA A 414 -16.68 -13.12 -46.60
CA ALA A 414 -18.11 -13.45 -46.50
C ALA A 414 -18.37 -14.86 -45.95
N ALA A 415 -17.40 -15.78 -46.04
CA ALA A 415 -17.47 -17.07 -45.37
C ALA A 415 -17.21 -16.97 -43.85
N LEU A 416 -16.66 -15.85 -43.37
CA LEU A 416 -16.34 -15.61 -41.97
C LEU A 416 -17.32 -14.67 -41.28
N THR A 417 -17.89 -13.70 -42.00
CA THR A 417 -18.78 -12.66 -41.46
C THR A 417 -19.85 -12.25 -42.48
N ASP A 418 -21.09 -12.06 -42.04
CA ASP A 418 -22.22 -11.73 -42.93
C ASP A 418 -22.13 -10.30 -43.48
N GLU A 419 -21.48 -9.40 -42.75
CA GLU A 419 -21.26 -7.99 -43.10
C GLU A 419 -20.48 -7.84 -44.41
N ALA A 420 -19.59 -8.79 -44.72
CA ALA A 420 -18.80 -8.83 -45.94
C ALA A 420 -19.64 -9.17 -47.19
N ALA A 421 -20.83 -9.78 -47.03
CA ALA A 421 -21.67 -10.17 -48.15
C ALA A 421 -22.14 -8.97 -49.00
N GLY A 422 -22.29 -7.79 -48.38
CA GLY A 422 -22.63 -6.55 -49.08
C GLY A 422 -21.59 -6.18 -50.14
N ASN A 423 -20.32 -6.12 -49.74
CA ASN A 423 -19.20 -5.80 -50.62
C ASN A 423 -19.00 -6.86 -51.72
N LEU A 424 -19.18 -8.14 -51.38
CA LEU A 424 -19.11 -9.21 -52.38
C LEU A 424 -20.19 -9.05 -53.47
N ARG A 425 -21.42 -8.71 -53.09
CA ARG A 425 -22.50 -8.43 -54.05
C ARG A 425 -22.16 -7.24 -54.95
N LEU A 426 -21.59 -6.17 -54.39
CA LEU A 426 -21.16 -5.00 -55.17
C LEU A 426 -20.11 -5.37 -56.22
N ILE A 427 -19.09 -6.16 -55.87
CA ILE A 427 -18.07 -6.62 -56.82
C ILE A 427 -18.68 -7.46 -57.95
N ARG A 428 -19.54 -8.42 -57.61
CA ARG A 428 -20.20 -9.30 -58.60
C ARG A 428 -21.10 -8.52 -59.55
N MET A 429 -21.89 -7.58 -59.01
CA MET A 429 -22.72 -6.69 -59.82
C MET A 429 -21.88 -5.85 -60.76
N TRP A 430 -20.80 -5.23 -60.26
CA TRP A 430 -19.87 -4.44 -61.07
C TRP A 430 -19.23 -5.26 -62.20
N ARG A 431 -18.85 -6.51 -61.93
CA ARG A 431 -18.31 -7.43 -62.95
C ARG A 431 -19.34 -7.80 -64.02
N ALA A 432 -20.62 -7.89 -63.68
CA ALA A 432 -21.70 -8.16 -64.62
C ALA A 432 -22.06 -6.94 -65.49
N THR A 433 -21.84 -5.71 -64.99
CA THR A 433 -22.06 -4.48 -65.74
C THR A 433 -21.15 -4.38 -66.99
N PRO A 434 -21.63 -3.89 -68.15
CA PRO A 434 -20.78 -3.69 -69.34
C PRO A 434 -19.61 -2.72 -69.10
N LYS A 435 -18.43 -3.00 -69.66
CA LYS A 435 -17.19 -2.23 -69.40
C LYS A 435 -17.34 -0.71 -69.62
N ASN A 436 -18.11 -0.29 -70.62
CA ASN A 436 -18.30 1.13 -70.97
C ASN A 436 -19.22 1.90 -70.01
N THR A 437 -19.95 1.20 -69.14
CA THR A 437 -20.88 1.79 -68.17
C THR A 437 -20.44 1.52 -66.72
N ARG A 438 -19.20 1.07 -66.51
CA ARG A 438 -18.67 0.80 -65.17
C ARG A 438 -18.09 2.08 -64.58
N ASP A 439 -18.65 2.49 -63.45
CA ASP A 439 -18.01 3.47 -62.57
C ASP A 439 -16.93 2.81 -61.71
N PRO A 440 -15.99 3.56 -61.14
CA PRO A 440 -15.02 3.02 -60.18
C PRO A 440 -15.72 2.34 -59.00
N LEU A 441 -15.22 1.18 -58.56
CA LEU A 441 -15.79 0.44 -57.42
C LEU A 441 -15.22 0.91 -56.06
N THR A 442 -14.17 1.74 -56.08
CA THR A 442 -13.57 2.37 -54.90
C THR A 442 -14.56 3.28 -54.18
N ASN A 443 -14.36 3.48 -52.88
CA ASN A 443 -15.27 4.27 -52.06
C ASN A 443 -14.87 5.76 -52.16
N PRO A 444 -15.78 6.64 -52.64
CA PRO A 444 -15.47 8.05 -52.83
C PRO A 444 -15.11 8.80 -51.54
N TYR A 445 -15.61 8.38 -50.37
CA TYR A 445 -15.23 8.99 -49.09
C TYR A 445 -13.76 8.71 -48.76
N LEU A 446 -13.32 7.47 -48.93
CA LEU A 446 -11.94 7.07 -48.67
C LEU A 446 -10.97 7.72 -49.68
N GLU A 447 -11.41 7.93 -50.92
CA GLU A 447 -10.63 8.69 -51.91
C GLU A 447 -10.45 10.18 -51.54
N LEU A 448 -11.32 10.74 -50.71
CA LEU A 448 -11.17 12.08 -50.12
C LEU A 448 -10.35 12.07 -48.81
N GLY A 449 -9.94 10.88 -48.36
CA GLY A 449 -9.29 10.67 -47.07
C GLY A 449 -10.24 10.86 -45.89
N LEU A 450 -11.49 10.42 -46.04
CA LEU A 450 -12.52 10.50 -45.01
C LEU A 450 -13.12 9.11 -44.72
N PRO A 451 -13.58 8.87 -43.48
CA PRO A 451 -14.36 7.67 -43.16
C PRO A 451 -15.61 7.55 -44.04
N HIS A 452 -16.02 6.31 -44.31
CA HIS A 452 -17.24 6.01 -45.07
C HIS A 452 -18.45 6.69 -44.43
N GLY A 453 -19.22 7.45 -45.23
CA GLY A 453 -20.41 8.16 -44.77
C GLY A 453 -20.15 9.47 -44.00
N SER A 454 -18.92 10.01 -44.04
CA SER A 454 -18.59 11.28 -43.38
C SER A 454 -19.46 12.45 -43.88
N ALA A 455 -20.05 13.19 -42.95
CA ALA A 455 -20.89 14.36 -43.25
C ALA A 455 -20.08 15.55 -43.81
N ASP A 456 -18.77 15.62 -43.50
CA ASP A 456 -17.91 16.76 -43.82
C ASP A 456 -17.26 16.68 -45.22
N TRP A 457 -17.70 15.74 -46.06
CA TRP A 457 -17.07 15.50 -47.36
C TRP A 457 -17.08 16.72 -48.28
N GLU A 458 -18.12 17.55 -48.23
CA GLU A 458 -18.19 18.76 -49.06
C GLU A 458 -17.12 19.78 -48.69
N THR A 459 -16.81 19.90 -47.39
CA THR A 459 -15.77 20.78 -46.88
C THR A 459 -14.41 20.28 -47.35
N ARG A 460 -14.12 18.98 -47.15
CA ARG A 460 -12.87 18.38 -47.59
C ARG A 460 -12.66 18.44 -49.10
N TYR A 461 -13.71 18.21 -49.88
CA TYR A 461 -13.67 18.37 -51.34
C TYR A 461 -13.27 19.79 -51.74
N ARG A 462 -13.86 20.84 -51.12
CA ARG A 462 -13.52 22.23 -51.44
C ARG A 462 -12.06 22.56 -51.10
N GLU A 463 -11.52 22.00 -50.02
CA GLU A 463 -10.10 22.13 -49.67
C GLU A 463 -9.20 21.49 -50.73
N LEU A 464 -9.44 20.21 -51.05
CA LEU A 464 -8.66 19.48 -52.04
C LEU A 464 -8.71 20.12 -53.44
N VAL A 465 -9.84 20.71 -53.81
CA VAL A 465 -9.97 21.49 -55.05
C VAL A 465 -9.09 22.74 -55.03
N ARG A 466 -9.01 23.46 -53.90
CA ARG A 466 -8.14 24.64 -53.78
C ARG A 466 -6.67 24.25 -53.87
N GLU A 467 -6.29 23.15 -53.23
CA GLU A 467 -4.93 22.60 -53.28
C GLU A 467 -4.55 22.11 -54.69
N SER A 468 -5.50 21.50 -55.40
CA SER A 468 -5.29 20.89 -56.72
C SER A 468 -5.60 21.84 -57.89
N ARG A 469 -5.65 23.16 -57.66
CA ARG A 469 -6.11 24.15 -58.65
C ARG A 469 -5.36 24.10 -59.99
N PHE A 470 -4.09 23.69 -59.96
CA PHE A 470 -3.23 23.61 -61.15
C PHE A 470 -3.00 22.18 -61.66
N ASP A 471 -3.60 21.17 -61.01
CA ASP A 471 -3.50 19.77 -61.40
C ASP A 471 -4.81 19.30 -62.04
N THR A 472 -4.85 19.35 -63.37
CA THR A 472 -6.03 18.99 -64.17
C THR A 472 -6.49 17.56 -63.93
N VAL A 473 -5.56 16.63 -63.68
CA VAL A 473 -5.87 15.21 -63.47
C VAL A 473 -6.52 15.01 -62.11
N LYS A 474 -5.95 15.59 -61.05
CA LYS A 474 -6.55 15.55 -59.71
C LYS A 474 -7.90 16.26 -59.69
N TYR A 475 -8.04 17.40 -60.35
CA TYR A 475 -9.30 18.13 -60.43
C TYR A 475 -10.41 17.32 -61.13
N ALA A 476 -10.09 16.65 -62.24
CA ALA A 476 -11.02 15.76 -62.93
C ALA A 476 -11.47 14.59 -62.03
N ARG A 477 -10.53 13.96 -61.30
CA ARG A 477 -10.84 12.91 -60.33
C ARG A 477 -11.74 13.40 -59.20
N LEU A 478 -11.47 14.58 -58.64
CA LEU A 478 -12.32 15.17 -57.59
C LEU A 478 -13.74 15.43 -58.09
N ASN A 479 -13.92 15.91 -59.33
CA ASN A 479 -15.26 16.10 -59.91
C ASN A 479 -16.01 14.78 -60.11
N LEU A 480 -15.31 13.72 -60.51
CA LEU A 480 -15.89 12.38 -60.59
C LEU A 480 -16.37 11.90 -59.21
N ILE A 481 -15.53 12.05 -58.17
CA ILE A 481 -15.87 11.70 -56.79
C ILE A 481 -17.13 12.45 -56.34
N ARG A 482 -17.18 13.77 -56.54
CA ARG A 482 -18.35 14.59 -56.20
C ARG A 482 -19.60 14.12 -56.94
N GLY A 483 -19.50 13.86 -58.25
CA GLY A 483 -20.63 13.36 -59.05
C GLY A 483 -21.21 12.07 -58.48
N ARG A 484 -20.35 11.13 -58.11
CA ARG A 484 -20.75 9.85 -57.49
C ARG A 484 -21.45 10.05 -56.15
N LEU A 485 -20.96 10.95 -55.31
CA LEU A 485 -21.58 11.28 -54.01
C LEU A 485 -22.95 11.95 -54.18
N ASP A 486 -23.05 12.89 -55.12
CA ASP A 486 -24.32 13.57 -55.43
C ASP A 486 -25.36 12.61 -56.05
N GLU A 487 -24.92 11.62 -56.83
CA GLU A 487 -25.78 10.57 -57.38
C GLU A 487 -26.25 9.59 -56.30
N ALA A 488 -25.36 9.13 -55.43
CA ALA A 488 -25.71 8.25 -54.32
C ALA A 488 -26.73 8.89 -53.38
N ARG A 489 -26.64 10.20 -53.11
CA ARG A 489 -27.65 10.96 -52.34
C ARG A 489 -29.06 10.88 -52.94
N ARG A 490 -29.19 10.69 -54.25
CA ARG A 490 -30.48 10.55 -54.96
C ARG A 490 -30.97 9.10 -55.02
N HIS A 491 -30.10 8.14 -54.72
CA HIS A 491 -30.41 6.71 -54.77
C HIS A 491 -31.05 6.22 -53.45
N GLU A 492 -31.98 5.27 -53.52
CA GLU A 492 -32.67 4.75 -52.31
C GLU A 492 -31.70 4.11 -51.30
N ALA A 493 -30.70 3.39 -51.81
CA ALA A 493 -29.66 2.75 -51.00
C ALA A 493 -28.62 3.73 -50.43
N ARG A 494 -28.69 5.03 -50.78
CA ARG A 494 -27.74 6.08 -50.35
C ARG A 494 -26.28 5.63 -50.48
N ASP A 495 -25.49 5.73 -49.41
CA ASP A 495 -24.08 5.35 -49.38
C ASP A 495 -23.84 3.83 -49.45
N GLY A 496 -24.90 3.01 -49.30
CA GLY A 496 -24.82 1.54 -49.41
C GLY A 496 -24.50 1.03 -50.82
N VAL A 497 -24.40 1.93 -51.82
CA VAL A 497 -23.92 1.62 -53.17
C VAL A 497 -22.39 1.58 -53.26
N PHE A 498 -21.68 2.04 -52.24
CA PHE A 498 -20.22 2.08 -52.22
C PHE A 498 -19.62 0.91 -51.43
N PHE A 499 -18.38 0.56 -51.75
CA PHE A 499 -17.61 -0.41 -50.98
C PHE A 499 -17.47 0.06 -49.53
N ARG A 500 -17.96 -0.73 -48.58
CA ARG A 500 -17.97 -0.41 -47.15
C ARG A 500 -16.64 -0.79 -46.50
N LEU A 501 -16.01 0.18 -45.86
CA LEU A 501 -14.83 -0.02 -45.01
C LEU A 501 -14.85 1.06 -43.92
N PRO A 502 -14.78 0.70 -42.63
CA PRO A 502 -14.66 -0.68 -42.11
C PRO A 502 -15.96 -1.50 -42.18
N LEU A 503 -15.86 -2.84 -42.07
CA LEU A 503 -17.03 -3.69 -41.84
C LEU A 503 -17.50 -3.54 -40.39
N ASP A 504 -16.57 -3.69 -39.45
CA ASP A 504 -16.77 -3.52 -38.01
C ASP A 504 -15.84 -2.44 -37.44
N HIS A 505 -16.43 -1.38 -36.89
CA HIS A 505 -15.69 -0.27 -36.29
C HIS A 505 -14.98 -0.67 -34.98
N SER A 506 -15.54 -1.61 -34.21
CA SER A 506 -15.02 -1.98 -32.90
C SER A 506 -13.63 -2.63 -32.95
N VAL A 507 -13.25 -3.19 -34.11
CA VAL A 507 -11.93 -3.78 -34.37
C VAL A 507 -10.80 -2.74 -34.31
N TYR A 508 -11.12 -1.47 -34.55
CA TYR A 508 -10.17 -0.36 -34.62
C TYR A 508 -10.07 0.45 -33.33
N GLU A 509 -11.07 0.34 -32.46
CA GLU A 509 -11.13 1.07 -31.21
C GLU A 509 -10.02 0.60 -30.27
N ALA A 510 -9.42 1.55 -29.56
CA ALA A 510 -8.47 1.20 -28.51
C ALA A 510 -9.26 0.54 -27.35
N PRO A 511 -8.66 -0.43 -26.64
CA PRO A 511 -9.30 -0.96 -25.45
C PRO A 511 -9.49 0.14 -24.38
N ASP A 512 -10.67 0.22 -23.79
CA ASP A 512 -11.00 1.14 -22.68
C ASP A 512 -10.52 0.63 -21.30
N ASP A 513 -9.63 -0.36 -21.29
CA ASP A 513 -9.05 -0.93 -20.07
C ASP A 513 -8.17 0.12 -19.36
N VAL A 514 -8.18 0.14 -18.02
CA VAL A 514 -7.21 0.93 -17.25
C VAL A 514 -5.85 0.24 -17.19
N PRO A 515 -4.73 0.96 -17.33
CA PRO A 515 -3.41 0.37 -17.25
C PRO A 515 -3.18 -0.20 -15.85
N ARG A 516 -2.69 -1.44 -15.75
CA ARG A 516 -2.44 -2.09 -14.46
C ARG A 516 -0.97 -2.16 -14.10
N SER A 517 -0.10 -2.25 -15.10
CA SER A 517 1.33 -2.44 -14.92
C SER A 517 2.03 -1.21 -14.37
N LEU A 518 1.57 0.01 -14.71
CA LEU A 518 2.12 1.27 -14.21
C LEU A 518 1.49 1.76 -12.90
N VAL A 519 0.49 1.04 -12.36
CA VAL A 519 -0.21 1.45 -11.13
C VAL A 519 0.73 1.27 -9.93
N PRO A 520 0.96 2.33 -9.12
CA PRO A 520 1.74 2.21 -7.91
C PRO A 520 1.21 1.11 -6.97
N PRO A 521 2.11 0.41 -6.25
CA PRO A 521 1.69 -0.48 -5.18
C PRO A 521 0.94 0.32 -4.11
N LEU A 522 0.05 -0.36 -3.41
CA LEU A 522 -0.69 0.26 -2.32
C LEU A 522 0.25 0.50 -1.14
N GLU A 523 0.58 1.78 -0.89
CA GLU A 523 1.37 2.17 0.27
C GLU A 523 0.60 1.89 1.57
N PRO A 524 1.23 1.38 2.63
CA PRO A 524 0.56 1.20 3.91
C PRO A 524 0.00 2.50 4.48
N LEU A 525 -1.06 2.38 5.31
CA LEU A 525 -1.60 3.54 6.01
C LEU A 525 -0.52 4.16 6.92
N PRO A 526 -0.26 5.48 6.83
CA PRO A 526 0.72 6.13 7.70
C PRO A 526 0.25 6.10 9.16
N ARG A 527 1.23 6.17 10.06
CA ARG A 527 0.98 6.30 11.50
C ARG A 527 0.05 7.48 11.79
N ARG A 528 -0.92 7.27 12.68
CA ARG A 528 -1.88 8.29 13.14
C ARG A 528 -1.79 8.57 14.63
N THR A 529 -1.12 7.70 15.37
CA THR A 529 -0.80 7.94 16.76
C THR A 529 0.40 8.88 16.90
N PRO A 530 0.48 9.67 17.98
CA PRO A 530 1.73 10.33 18.36
C PRO A 530 2.78 9.28 18.80
N ALA A 531 4.03 9.69 18.93
CA ALA A 531 5.08 8.90 19.60
C ALA A 531 4.64 8.46 21.01
N THR A 532 5.11 7.31 21.49
CA THR A 532 4.76 6.83 22.85
C THR A 532 5.06 7.91 23.89
N SER A 533 4.01 8.30 24.62
CA SER A 533 4.11 9.29 25.69
C SER A 533 4.70 8.69 26.97
N GLY A 534 5.20 9.56 27.86
CA GLY A 534 5.67 9.12 29.18
C GLY A 534 4.58 8.45 30.02
N ALA A 535 3.31 8.84 29.85
CA ALA A 535 2.18 8.24 30.55
C ALA A 535 1.92 6.80 30.09
N GLU A 536 2.00 6.54 28.78
CA GLU A 536 1.86 5.19 28.22
C GLU A 536 3.02 4.29 28.62
N MET A 537 4.24 4.83 28.62
CA MET A 537 5.41 4.13 29.14
C MET A 537 5.24 3.78 30.63
N GLU A 538 4.72 4.70 31.44
CA GLU A 538 4.43 4.43 32.86
C GLU A 538 3.33 3.40 33.05
N ALA A 539 2.30 3.36 32.19
CA ALA A 539 1.25 2.35 32.25
C ALA A 539 1.79 0.93 31.94
N VAL A 540 2.65 0.81 30.91
CA VAL A 540 3.35 -0.44 30.60
C VAL A 540 4.29 -0.85 31.75
N ARG A 541 5.04 0.11 32.29
CA ARG A 541 5.93 -0.09 33.45
C ARG A 541 5.18 -0.55 34.69
N ALA A 542 3.99 -0.01 34.95
CA ALA A 542 3.15 -0.38 36.09
C ALA A 542 2.68 -1.85 35.99
N ARG A 543 2.27 -2.30 34.81
CA ARG A 543 1.92 -3.72 34.59
C ARG A 543 3.14 -4.64 34.72
N ALA A 544 4.28 -4.25 34.17
CA ALA A 544 5.53 -4.98 34.34
C ALA A 544 5.96 -5.10 35.82
N ALA A 545 5.60 -4.11 36.66
CA ALA A 545 5.88 -4.14 38.09
C ALA A 545 5.13 -5.25 38.83
N VAL A 546 3.90 -5.57 38.41
CA VAL A 546 3.10 -6.66 38.99
C VAL A 546 3.77 -8.01 38.74
N GLU A 547 4.34 -8.22 37.55
CA GLU A 547 5.04 -9.46 37.21
C GLU A 547 6.31 -9.69 38.05
N ILE A 548 6.94 -8.63 38.57
CA ILE A 548 8.09 -8.79 39.49
C ILE A 548 7.65 -9.41 40.82
N LEU A 549 6.37 -9.32 41.22
CA LEU A 549 5.89 -9.87 42.50
C LEU A 549 6.03 -11.39 42.58
N GLN A 550 6.21 -12.10 41.46
CA GLN A 550 6.55 -13.53 41.49
C GLN A 550 7.93 -13.82 42.09
N ASP A 551 8.85 -12.85 42.02
CA ASP A 551 10.19 -12.91 42.61
C ASP A 551 10.21 -12.52 44.08
N PHE A 552 9.05 -12.16 44.64
CA PHE A 552 8.93 -11.76 46.02
C PHE A 552 9.24 -12.93 46.93
N ARG A 553 10.15 -12.71 47.90
CA ARG A 553 10.60 -13.77 48.78
C ARG A 553 9.47 -14.17 49.72
N THR A 554 9.30 -15.47 49.92
CA THR A 554 8.45 -16.03 50.96
C THR A 554 9.19 -16.23 52.28
N THR A 555 10.52 -16.10 52.26
CA THR A 555 11.40 -16.29 53.42
C THR A 555 12.39 -15.12 53.55
N PRO A 556 12.77 -14.75 54.78
CA PRO A 556 13.69 -13.65 55.00
C PRO A 556 15.06 -13.88 54.32
N PRO A 557 15.73 -12.81 53.86
CA PRO A 557 17.09 -12.92 53.35
C PRO A 557 18.02 -13.62 54.33
N ARG A 558 18.78 -14.61 53.85
CA ARG A 558 19.92 -15.14 54.58
C ARG A 558 20.96 -14.01 54.69
N LEU A 559 20.94 -13.31 55.82
CA LEU A 559 22.01 -12.39 56.16
C LEU A 559 23.27 -13.21 56.43
N ASP A 560 24.20 -13.23 55.47
CA ASP A 560 25.55 -13.65 55.78
C ASP A 560 26.07 -12.77 56.92
N ARG A 561 26.48 -13.42 58.02
CA ARG A 561 26.95 -12.79 59.26
C ARG A 561 28.17 -11.88 59.09
N HIS A 562 28.68 -11.69 57.86
CA HIS A 562 29.94 -11.00 57.55
C HIS A 562 29.85 -9.88 56.49
N ARG A 563 28.67 -9.34 56.14
CA ARG A 563 28.64 -8.03 55.45
C ARG A 563 29.01 -6.91 56.44
N SER A 564 30.31 -6.66 56.58
CA SER A 564 30.87 -5.43 57.14
C SER A 564 30.48 -4.27 56.23
N THR A 565 29.79 -3.29 56.79
CA THR A 565 29.54 -1.96 56.22
C THR A 565 30.84 -1.34 55.70
N GLN A 566 30.88 -1.02 54.42
CA GLN A 566 31.75 0.02 53.84
C GLN A 566 30.88 1.16 53.34
#